data_AF-A0A257HRE6-F1
#
_entry.id   AF-A0A257HRE6-F1
#
_cell.length_a   1.000
_cell.length_b   1.000
_cell.length_c   1.000
_cell.angle_alpha   90.00
_cell.angle_beta   90.00
_cell.angle_gamma   90.00
#
_symmetry.space_group_name_H-M   'P 1'
#
loop_
_entity.id
_entity.type
_entity.pdbx_description
1 polymer ?
#
loop_
_entity_poly.entity_id
_entity_poly.type
_entity_poly.pdbx_seq_one_letter_code
_entity_poly.pdbx_strand_id
1 'polypeptide(L)'
;MAAHPFGSGQLPTWAEVIALFIQMGCSERELPASLVDDTGAETPIRYLFNPENKAFAPIFNYGDQTKITRSEIEFLERTLDINIPKAPKWGL
;
A
#
# COMPACT_ATOMS: atom_id res chain seq x y z
N MET A 1 25.08 -2.43 5.09
CA MET A 1 24.41 -2.83 3.83
C MET A 1 22.92 -2.91 4.12
N ALA A 2 22.13 -1.93 3.68
CA ALA A 2 20.68 -2.01 3.80
C ALA A 2 20.19 -3.02 2.75
N ALA A 3 19.62 -4.13 3.19
CA ALA A 3 18.97 -5.09 2.31
C ALA A 3 17.81 -4.36 1.61
N HIS A 4 17.86 -4.30 0.27
CA HIS A 4 16.77 -3.72 -0.50
C HIS A 4 15.51 -4.57 -0.29
N PRO A 5 14.36 -3.96 0.04
CA PRO A 5 13.17 -4.73 0.43
C PRO A 5 12.61 -5.58 -0.72
N PHE A 6 12.92 -5.26 -1.98
CA PHE A 6 12.41 -5.97 -3.16
C PHE A 6 13.55 -6.41 -4.07
N GLY A 7 14.44 -7.26 -3.56
CA GLY A 7 15.50 -7.86 -4.36
C GLY A 7 15.13 -9.25 -4.82
N SER A 8 14.38 -9.41 -5.93
CA SER A 8 14.25 -10.70 -6.68
C SER A 8 13.36 -10.64 -7.94
N GLY A 9 13.11 -9.49 -8.60
CA GLY A 9 12.30 -9.47 -9.84
C GLY A 9 10.84 -9.99 -9.70
N GLN A 10 10.39 -10.29 -8.49
CA GLN A 10 9.00 -10.60 -8.15
C GLN A 10 8.31 -9.32 -7.71
N LEU A 11 7.07 -9.15 -8.16
CA LEU A 11 6.20 -8.09 -7.64
C LEU A 11 5.96 -8.35 -6.15
N PRO A 12 6.06 -7.32 -5.30
CA PRO A 12 5.76 -7.47 -3.90
C PRO A 12 4.27 -7.71 -3.68
N THR A 13 3.95 -8.22 -2.50
CA THR A 13 2.58 -8.37 -2.05
C THR A 13 2.05 -7.07 -1.46
N TRP A 14 0.74 -6.93 -1.40
CA TRP A 14 0.08 -5.82 -0.69
C TRP A 14 0.60 -5.70 0.75
N ALA A 15 0.75 -6.81 1.48
CA ALA A 15 1.26 -6.80 2.84
C ALA A 15 2.68 -6.23 2.96
N GLU A 16 3.59 -6.61 2.06
CA GLU A 16 4.96 -6.10 2.07
C GLU A 16 5.01 -4.60 1.78
N VAL A 17 4.20 -4.13 0.82
CA VAL A 17 4.13 -2.70 0.49
C VAL A 17 3.53 -1.90 1.63
N ILE A 18 2.43 -2.35 2.24
CA ILE A 18 1.81 -1.72 3.42
C ILE A 18 2.83 -1.63 4.56
N ALA A 19 3.56 -2.71 4.84
CA ALA A 19 4.60 -2.73 5.87
C ALA A 19 5.70 -1.69 5.60
N LEU A 20 6.11 -1.49 4.35
CA LEU A 20 7.06 -0.43 4.00
C LEU A 20 6.51 0.97 4.24
N PHE A 21 5.29 1.26 3.80
CA PHE A 21 4.67 2.57 4.06
C PHE A 21 4.56 2.84 5.56
N ILE A 22 4.24 1.83 6.38
CA ILE A 22 4.22 1.95 7.84
C ILE A 22 5.62 2.25 8.38
N GLN A 23 6.66 1.54 7.91
CA GLN A 23 8.06 1.82 8.30
C GLN A 23 8.51 3.24 7.92
N MET A 24 7.97 3.79 6.83
CA MET A 24 8.24 5.15 6.35
C MET A 24 7.41 6.22 7.09
N GLY A 25 6.57 5.84 8.06
CA GLY A 25 5.83 6.77 8.92
C GLY A 25 4.32 6.81 8.67
N CYS A 26 3.78 6.05 7.71
CA CYS A 26 2.33 5.90 7.59
C CYS A 26 1.74 5.10 8.75
N SER A 27 0.44 5.26 8.96
CA SER A 27 -0.36 4.41 9.84
C SER A 27 -1.46 3.76 9.03
N GLU A 28 -1.63 2.46 9.21
CA GLU A 28 -2.82 1.77 8.74
C GLU A 28 -4.01 2.13 9.64
N ARG A 29 -5.14 2.44 9.03
CA ARG A 29 -6.40 2.75 9.72
C ARG A 29 -7.57 2.11 8.99
N GLU A 30 -8.64 1.88 9.73
CA GLU A 30 -9.91 1.41 9.18
C GLU A 30 -10.91 2.55 9.25
N LEU A 31 -11.55 2.88 8.13
CA LEU A 31 -12.69 3.77 8.15
C LEU A 31 -13.92 2.98 8.61
N PRO A 32 -14.71 3.54 9.54
CA PRO A 32 -16.03 3.00 9.86
C PRO A 32 -17.03 3.23 8.72
N ALA A 33 -16.65 3.96 7.67
CA ALA A 33 -17.45 4.12 6.46
C ALA A 33 -17.43 2.80 5.69
N SER A 34 -18.44 1.99 5.96
CA SER A 34 -18.74 0.76 5.25
C SER A 34 -19.02 1.05 3.78
N LEU A 35 -18.26 0.43 2.86
CA LEU A 35 -18.80 0.24 1.51
C LEU A 35 -19.94 -0.76 1.67
N VAL A 36 -21.17 -0.29 1.43
CA VAL A 36 -22.35 -1.15 1.35
C VAL A 36 -22.32 -1.74 -0.05
N ASP A 37 -21.97 -3.01 -0.14
CA ASP A 37 -22.07 -3.77 -1.38
C ASP A 37 -23.55 -3.92 -1.79
N ASP A 38 -23.84 -4.30 -3.05
CA ASP A 38 -25.20 -4.57 -3.54
C ASP A 38 -25.98 -5.58 -2.67
N THR A 39 -25.26 -6.38 -1.88
CA THR A 39 -25.81 -7.33 -0.90
C THR A 39 -26.17 -6.72 0.47
N GLY A 40 -25.88 -5.44 0.71
CA GLY A 40 -26.08 -4.77 2.00
C GLY A 40 -24.99 -5.08 3.03
N ALA A 41 -23.94 -5.82 2.66
CA ALA A 41 -22.84 -6.15 3.55
C ALA A 41 -21.91 -4.96 3.72
N GLU A 42 -21.71 -4.56 4.98
CA GLU A 42 -20.76 -3.53 5.36
C GLU A 42 -19.34 -4.09 5.31
N THR A 43 -18.53 -3.62 4.35
CA THR A 43 -17.12 -4.00 4.30
C THR A 43 -16.26 -2.86 4.84
N PRO A 44 -15.47 -3.07 5.91
CA PRO A 44 -14.58 -2.04 6.43
C PRO A 44 -13.53 -1.67 5.38
N ILE A 45 -13.31 -0.37 5.20
CA ILE A 45 -12.30 0.13 4.25
C ILE A 45 -11.00 0.37 5.02
N ARG A 46 -9.98 -0.43 4.71
CA ARG A 46 -8.61 -0.20 5.19
C ARG A 46 -7.96 0.91 4.36
N TYR A 47 -7.18 1.77 4.99
CA TYR A 47 -6.44 2.84 4.31
C TYR A 47 -5.10 3.12 5.00
N LEU A 48 -4.12 3.53 4.20
CA LEU A 48 -2.87 4.10 4.69
C LEU A 48 -3.06 5.60 4.91
N PHE A 49 -2.65 6.09 6.08
CA PHE A 49 -2.66 7.51 6.42
C PHE A 49 -1.23 7.98 6.62
N ASN A 50 -0.83 9.03 5.90
CA ASN A 50 0.42 9.72 6.19
C ASN A 50 0.15 10.93 7.11
N PRO A 51 0.65 10.93 8.37
CA PRO A 51 0.43 12.01 9.31
C PRO A 51 1.18 13.31 8.95
N GLU A 52 2.26 13.24 8.19
CA GLU A 52 3.09 14.42 7.85
C GLU A 52 2.37 15.38 6.91
N ASN A 53 1.73 14.84 5.87
CA ASN A 53 0.98 15.61 4.87
C ASN A 53 -0.55 15.47 5.01
N LYS A 54 -1.02 14.68 5.99
CA LYS A 54 -2.44 14.34 6.22
C LYS A 54 -3.11 13.68 5.01
N ALA A 55 -2.33 13.03 4.14
CA ALA A 55 -2.87 12.29 3.00
C ALA A 55 -3.36 10.91 3.43
N PHE A 56 -4.32 10.38 2.67
CA PHE A 56 -4.82 9.03 2.86
C PHE A 56 -4.94 8.32 1.51
N ALA A 57 -4.60 7.04 1.48
CA ALA A 57 -4.74 6.20 0.31
C ALA A 57 -5.50 4.92 0.69
N PRO A 58 -6.57 4.55 -0.03
CA PRO A 58 -7.30 3.34 0.25
C PRO A 58 -6.41 2.11 0.00
N ILE A 59 -6.48 1.14 0.92
CA ILE A 59 -5.92 -0.18 0.74
C ILE A 59 -7.06 -1.05 0.22
N PHE A 60 -6.95 -1.47 -1.02
CA PHE A 60 -7.92 -2.41 -1.58
C PHE A 60 -7.69 -3.78 -0.93
N ASN A 61 -8.77 -4.39 -0.42
CA ASN A 61 -8.73 -5.65 0.32
C ASN A 61 -8.53 -6.86 -0.62
N TYR A 62 -7.63 -6.75 -1.61
CA TYR A 62 -7.36 -7.80 -2.60
C TYR A 62 -6.74 -9.08 -1.99
N GLY A 63 -6.59 -9.16 -0.67
CA GLY A 63 -5.91 -10.23 0.06
C GLY A 63 -4.43 -9.91 0.25
N ASP A 64 -3.93 -10.13 1.47
CA ASP A 64 -2.56 -9.75 1.87
C ASP A 64 -1.46 -10.40 1.01
N GLN A 65 -1.72 -11.56 0.42
CA GLN A 65 -0.78 -12.28 -0.47
C GLN A 65 -0.89 -11.89 -1.94
N THR A 66 -1.83 -11.01 -2.29
CA THR A 66 -2.00 -10.59 -3.69
C THR A 66 -0.86 -9.68 -4.09
N LYS A 67 -0.29 -9.97 -5.26
CA LYS A 67 0.78 -9.17 -5.86
C LYS A 67 0.23 -7.82 -6.26
N ILE A 68 0.89 -6.76 -5.80
CA ILE A 68 0.55 -5.39 -6.15
C ILE A 68 1.34 -4.98 -7.39
N THR A 69 0.67 -4.33 -8.33
CA THR A 69 1.30 -3.87 -9.57
C THR A 69 2.11 -2.60 -9.33
N ARG A 70 3.06 -2.32 -10.22
CA ARG A 70 3.87 -1.10 -10.16
C ARG A 70 3.01 0.17 -10.18
N SER A 71 1.96 0.20 -11.01
CA SER A 71 1.06 1.36 -11.11
C SER A 71 0.32 1.62 -9.81
N GLU A 72 -0.09 0.57 -9.09
CA GLU A 72 -0.73 0.70 -7.77
C GLU A 72 0.26 1.22 -6.73
N ILE A 73 1.51 0.74 -6.73
CA ILE A 73 2.56 1.26 -5.85
C ILE A 73 2.83 2.74 -6.16
N GLU A 74 2.97 3.11 -7.44
CA GLU A 74 3.19 4.50 -7.86
C GLU A 74 2.01 5.41 -7.50
N PHE A 75 0.78 4.87 -7.52
CA PHE A 75 -0.39 5.57 -7.02
C PHE A 75 -0.31 5.82 -5.51
N LEU A 76 0.08 4.82 -4.71
CA LEU A 76 0.28 4.98 -3.27
C LEU A 76 1.40 5.98 -2.96
N GLU A 77 2.53 5.89 -3.65
CA GLU A 77 3.66 6.81 -3.51
C GLU A 77 3.24 8.27 -3.75
N ARG A 78 2.51 8.53 -4.85
CA ARG A 78 2.05 9.89 -5.20
C ARG A 78 0.97 10.38 -4.26
N THR A 79 0.05 9.51 -3.85
CA THR A 79 -1.05 9.87 -2.95
C THR A 79 -0.53 10.19 -1.55
N LEU A 80 0.38 9.36 -1.04
CA LEU A 80 0.93 9.50 0.30
C LEU A 80 2.16 10.41 0.35
N ASP A 81 2.63 10.93 -0.78
CA ASP A 81 3.86 11.71 -0.94
C ASP A 81 5.09 11.01 -0.33
N ILE A 82 5.18 9.69 -0.52
CA ILE A 82 6.27 8.85 -0.03
C ILE A 82 6.97 8.24 -1.24
N ASN A 83 8.30 8.34 -1.26
CA ASN A 83 9.12 7.73 -2.28
C ASN A 83 9.77 6.46 -1.71
N ILE A 84 9.37 5.29 -2.22
CA ILE A 84 10.02 4.04 -1.86
C ILE A 84 11.27 3.92 -2.74
N PRO A 85 12.47 3.72 -2.17
CA PRO A 85 13.69 3.57 -2.95
C PRO A 85 13.58 2.36 -3.88
N LYS A 86 13.36 2.63 -5.18
CA LYS A 86 13.23 1.62 -6.23
C LYS A 86 14.61 1.04 -6.52
N ALA A 87 14.76 -0.27 -6.38
CA ALA A 87 15.98 -0.93 -6.85
C ALA A 87 16.07 -0.82 -8.38
N PRO A 88 17.27 -0.68 -8.97
CA PRO A 88 17.43 -0.59 -10.43
C PRO A 88 17.00 -1.86 -11.19
N LYS A 89 16.72 -2.97 -10.48
CA LYS A 89 16.24 -4.24 -11.03
C LYS A 89 14.76 -4.52 -10.71
N TRP A 90 13.91 -3.51 -10.88
CA TRP A 90 12.50 -3.78 -11.13
C TRP A 90 12.41 -4.22 -12.59
N GLY A 91 12.47 -5.54 -12.80
CA GLY A 91 12.80 -6.18 -14.08
C GLY A 91 12.22 -5.50 -15.32
N LEU A 92 13.13 -5.07 -16.20
CA LEU A 92 12.91 -4.99 -17.64
C LEU A 92 13.11 -6.37 -18.25
#